data_AF-A0A819FEY7-F1
#
_entry.id   AF-A0A819FEY7-F1
#
_cell.length_a   1.000
_cell.length_b   1.000
_cell.length_c   1.000
_cell.angle_alpha   90.00
_cell.angle_beta   90.00
_cell.angle_gamma   90.00
#
_symmetry.space_group_name_H-M   'P 1'
#
loop_
_entity.id
_entity.type
_entity.pdbx_description
1 polymer ?
#
loop_
_entity_poly.entity_id
_entity_poly.type
_entity_poly.pdbx_seq_one_letter_code
_entity_poly.pdbx_strand_id
1 'polypeptide(L)'
;MKEEDDYDDDDDDNEQNNPATVLRLQKYTTWLYIFLFMVSLYILCYIAIVKPESQTITKYNITRAVFNQLNREHSDTLSCSCSKVEVPFKAFVSNKTVFHPVCKSIFVDQQWIETLYLKDASRYGTGDFRTTAYSQVSEYLLLQISFYS
;
A
#
# COMPACT_ATOMS: atom_id res chain seq x y z
N MET A 1 21.48 45.72 90.55
CA MET A 1 20.25 44.93 90.83
C MET A 1 19.22 45.41 89.83
N LYS A 2 18.68 44.66 88.90
CA LYS A 2 18.66 43.24 88.50
C LYS A 2 17.95 43.33 87.11
N GLU A 3 18.51 42.86 86.00
CA GLU A 3 18.21 41.52 85.40
C GLU A 3 16.67 41.32 85.31
N GLU A 4 16.04 41.15 84.14
CA GLU A 4 16.37 40.25 83.03
C GLU A 4 15.72 40.69 81.70
N ASP A 5 16.38 40.26 80.63
CA ASP A 5 15.92 40.18 79.25
C ASP A 5 14.75 39.18 79.15
N ASP A 6 13.71 39.52 78.40
CA ASP A 6 12.71 38.55 77.95
C ASP A 6 12.58 38.68 76.43
N TYR A 7 13.42 37.89 75.76
CA TYR A 7 13.37 37.63 74.33
C TYR A 7 12.43 36.43 74.17
N ASP A 8 11.14 36.70 73.91
CA ASP A 8 10.21 35.67 73.45
C ASP A 8 10.43 35.45 71.95
N ASP A 9 11.36 34.54 71.67
CA ASP A 9 11.46 33.76 70.45
C ASP A 9 10.68 32.46 70.74
N ASP A 10 9.54 32.23 70.08
CA ASP A 10 8.98 30.92 69.69
C ASP A 10 7.46 31.00 69.37
N ASP A 11 7.02 30.05 68.55
CA ASP A 11 5.68 29.81 67.97
C ASP A 11 5.45 30.50 66.61
N ASP A 12 5.97 29.97 65.50
CA ASP A 12 5.64 28.67 64.90
C ASP A 12 4.12 28.54 64.59
N ASP A 13 3.82 28.60 63.30
CA ASP A 13 2.82 27.74 62.66
C ASP A 13 1.31 27.87 62.97
N ASN A 14 0.77 29.04 63.32
CA ASN A 14 -0.70 29.17 63.47
C ASN A 14 -1.43 30.31 62.73
N GLU A 15 -0.82 30.89 61.69
CA GLU A 15 -1.55 31.79 60.76
C GLU A 15 -2.35 30.98 59.70
N GLN A 16 -2.23 29.65 59.68
CA GLN A 16 -2.87 28.80 58.65
C GLN A 16 -4.24 28.21 59.06
N ASN A 17 -4.66 28.35 60.33
CA ASN A 17 -5.88 27.71 60.88
C ASN A 17 -6.97 28.68 61.36
N ASN A 18 -7.01 29.90 60.83
CA ASN A 18 -8.15 30.78 61.08
C ASN A 18 -9.38 30.19 60.35
N PRO A 19 -10.52 29.88 61.01
CA PRO A 19 -11.68 29.28 60.33
C PRO A 19 -12.16 30.10 59.12
N ALA A 20 -11.89 31.41 59.14
CA ALA A 20 -12.15 32.31 58.02
C ALA A 20 -11.25 32.07 56.79
N THR A 21 -9.98 31.67 56.95
CA THR A 21 -9.04 31.43 55.83
C THR A 21 -9.30 30.08 55.17
N VAL A 22 -9.57 29.04 55.96
CA VAL A 22 -9.93 27.71 55.44
C VAL A 22 -11.24 27.74 54.65
N LEU A 23 -12.24 28.51 55.10
CA LEU A 23 -13.52 28.69 54.38
C LEU A 23 -13.33 29.46 53.06
N ARG A 24 -12.43 30.44 53.01
CA ARG A 24 -12.12 31.21 51.79
C ARG A 24 -11.38 30.34 50.77
N LEU A 25 -10.46 29.49 51.21
CA LEU A 25 -9.72 28.56 50.36
C LEU A 25 -10.63 27.48 49.77
N GLN A 26 -11.54 26.92 50.57
CA GLN A 26 -12.57 25.97 50.09
C GLN A 26 -13.47 26.58 49.02
N LYS A 27 -13.82 27.86 49.18
CA LYS A 27 -14.59 28.59 48.16
C LYS A 27 -13.76 28.76 46.89
N TYR A 28 -12.54 29.29 46.99
CA TYR A 28 -11.69 29.53 45.81
C TYR A 28 -11.38 28.26 45.00
N THR A 29 -11.09 27.16 45.67
CA THR A 29 -10.86 25.86 45.01
C THR A 29 -12.11 25.39 44.28
N THR A 30 -13.30 25.53 44.87
CA THR A 30 -14.56 25.17 44.22
C THR A 30 -14.81 26.01 42.98
N TRP A 31 -14.56 27.33 43.03
CA TRP A 31 -14.67 28.21 41.86
C TRP A 31 -13.67 27.85 40.77
N LEU A 32 -12.43 27.51 41.14
CA LEU A 32 -11.40 27.04 40.22
C LEU A 32 -11.82 25.71 39.57
N TYR A 33 -12.35 24.75 40.32
CA TYR A 33 -12.87 23.49 39.79
C TYR A 33 -14.05 23.71 38.84
N ILE A 34 -15.00 24.57 39.19
CA ILE A 34 -16.13 24.92 38.31
C ILE A 34 -15.63 25.57 37.01
N PHE A 35 -14.66 26.49 37.11
CA PHE A 35 -14.08 27.13 35.94
C PHE A 35 -13.37 26.11 35.03
N LEU A 36 -12.53 25.23 35.59
CA LEU A 36 -11.87 24.16 34.85
C LEU A 36 -12.88 23.22 34.19
N PHE A 37 -13.94 22.87 34.90
CA PHE A 37 -15.01 22.02 34.37
C PHE A 37 -15.71 22.69 33.17
N MET A 38 -16.05 23.97 33.28
CA MET A 38 -16.65 24.74 32.18
C MET A 38 -15.73 24.86 30.97
N VAL A 39 -14.43 25.09 31.17
CA VAL A 39 -13.43 25.11 30.09
C VAL A 39 -13.33 23.74 29.41
N SER A 40 -13.33 22.65 30.18
CA SER A 40 -13.28 21.30 29.62
C SER A 40 -14.50 20.98 28.74
N LEU A 41 -15.70 21.36 29.21
CA LEU A 41 -16.94 21.19 28.44
C LEU A 41 -16.93 22.07 27.19
N TYR A 42 -16.45 23.29 27.28
CA TYR A 42 -16.31 24.19 26.12
C TYR A 42 -15.43 23.59 25.03
N ILE A 43 -14.26 23.04 25.39
CA ILE A 43 -13.36 22.38 24.45
C ILE A 43 -14.03 21.16 23.80
N LEU A 44 -14.71 20.32 24.59
CA LEU A 44 -15.43 19.15 24.07
C LEU A 44 -16.54 19.55 23.10
N CYS A 45 -17.34 20.58 23.45
CA CYS A 45 -18.37 21.13 22.57
C CYS A 45 -17.76 21.72 21.30
N TYR A 46 -16.67 22.47 21.40
CA TYR A 46 -15.97 23.03 20.25
C TYR A 46 -15.52 21.93 19.30
N ILE A 47 -14.85 20.88 19.81
CA ILE A 47 -14.42 19.74 18.99
C ILE A 47 -15.62 19.00 18.39
N ALA A 48 -16.73 18.85 19.13
CA ALA A 48 -17.93 18.19 18.65
C ALA A 48 -18.64 18.97 17.52
N ILE A 49 -18.65 20.31 17.60
CA ILE A 49 -19.23 21.20 16.59
C ILE A 49 -18.30 21.31 15.37
N VAL A 50 -16.99 21.41 15.61
CA VAL A 50 -15.96 21.56 14.58
C VAL A 50 -15.65 20.24 13.89
N LYS A 51 -16.34 19.14 14.21
CA LYS A 51 -16.30 17.91 13.40
C LYS A 51 -16.58 18.30 11.96
N PRO A 52 -15.58 18.29 11.07
CA PRO A 52 -15.82 18.62 9.69
C PRO A 52 -16.67 17.48 9.17
N GLU A 53 -17.90 17.79 8.77
CA GLU A 53 -18.64 16.90 7.89
C GLU A 53 -17.86 16.91 6.58
N SER A 54 -16.88 16.01 6.46
CA SER A 54 -16.07 15.87 5.26
C SER A 54 -17.00 15.36 4.16
N GLN A 55 -17.61 16.29 3.44
CA GLN A 55 -18.47 15.97 2.31
C GLN A 55 -17.62 15.26 1.26
N THR A 56 -17.70 13.94 1.30
CA THR A 56 -16.99 13.08 0.35
C THR A 56 -17.78 13.12 -0.95
N ILE A 57 -17.41 14.02 -1.85
CA ILE A 57 -18.06 14.12 -3.16
C ILE A 57 -17.59 12.94 -4.01
N THR A 58 -18.39 11.87 -4.05
CA THR A 58 -18.14 10.71 -4.91
C THR A 58 -18.49 11.04 -6.37
N LYS A 59 -17.48 11.13 -7.24
CA LYS A 59 -17.66 11.24 -8.69
C LYS A 59 -17.46 9.86 -9.32
N TYR A 60 -18.47 9.36 -10.03
CA TYR A 60 -18.42 8.10 -10.76
C TYR A 60 -18.00 8.33 -12.22
N ASN A 61 -17.20 7.43 -12.79
CA ASN A 61 -16.70 7.49 -14.18
C ASN A 61 -15.94 8.78 -14.56
N ILE A 62 -14.89 9.12 -13.80
CA ILE A 62 -13.97 10.19 -14.19
C ILE A 62 -13.08 9.77 -15.37
N THR A 63 -12.92 10.65 -16.36
CA THR A 63 -11.93 10.46 -17.44
C THR A 63 -10.51 10.61 -16.89
N ARG A 64 -9.53 9.90 -17.48
CA ARG A 64 -8.11 9.96 -17.07
C ARG A 64 -7.56 11.39 -17.00
N ALA A 65 -7.96 12.27 -17.90
CA ALA A 65 -7.54 13.67 -17.89
C ALA A 65 -8.02 14.42 -16.63
N VAL A 66 -9.27 14.21 -16.25
CA VAL A 66 -9.89 14.83 -15.06
C VAL A 66 -9.28 14.26 -13.77
N PHE A 67 -9.02 12.95 -13.74
CA PHE A 67 -8.28 12.32 -12.63
C PHE A 67 -6.89 12.95 -12.44
N ASN A 68 -6.12 13.09 -13.53
CA ASN A 68 -4.78 13.66 -13.46
C ASN A 68 -4.79 15.12 -12.98
N GLN A 69 -5.82 15.89 -13.33
CA GLN A 69 -6.01 17.25 -12.84
C GLN A 69 -6.32 17.28 -11.35
N LEU A 70 -7.31 16.50 -10.89
CA LEU A 70 -7.68 16.44 -9.47
C LEU A 70 -6.55 15.88 -8.61
N ASN A 71 -5.79 14.91 -9.10
CA ASN A 71 -4.64 14.36 -8.40
C ASN A 71 -3.49 15.37 -8.25
N ARG A 72 -3.38 16.35 -9.15
CA ARG A 72 -2.39 17.45 -9.02
C ARG A 72 -2.83 18.50 -7.99
N GLU A 73 -4.13 18.75 -7.88
CA GLU A 73 -4.69 19.84 -7.08
C GLU A 73 -5.06 19.40 -5.64
N HIS A 74 -5.42 18.13 -5.47
CA HIS A 74 -5.97 17.59 -4.22
C HIS A 74 -5.38 16.20 -3.87
N SER A 75 -4.08 15.98 -4.13
CA SER A 75 -3.40 14.69 -3.88
C SER A 75 -3.66 14.12 -2.49
N ASP A 76 -3.64 14.98 -1.47
CA ASP A 76 -3.61 14.57 -0.06
C ASP A 76 -5.00 14.18 0.48
N THR A 77 -6.07 14.56 -0.25
CA THR A 77 -7.47 14.32 0.14
C THR A 77 -8.21 13.39 -0.83
N LEU A 78 -7.58 12.98 -1.94
CA LEU A 78 -8.20 12.17 -2.98
C LEU A 78 -8.18 10.69 -2.59
N SER A 79 -9.32 10.15 -2.16
CA SER A 79 -9.48 8.71 -1.92
C SER A 79 -10.18 8.03 -3.11
N CYS A 80 -9.48 7.13 -3.80
CA CYS A 80 -10.03 6.38 -4.94
C CYS A 80 -10.47 4.99 -4.50
N SER A 81 -11.76 4.84 -4.18
CA SER A 81 -12.34 3.52 -3.97
C SER A 81 -12.46 2.78 -5.31
N CYS A 82 -11.86 1.59 -5.41
CA CYS A 82 -12.01 0.74 -6.57
C CYS A 82 -13.49 0.35 -6.75
N SER A 83 -14.12 0.79 -7.84
CA SER A 83 -15.52 0.45 -8.13
C SER A 83 -15.72 -1.04 -8.45
N LYS A 84 -14.65 -1.75 -8.84
CA LYS A 84 -14.65 -3.19 -9.06
C LYS A 84 -13.41 -3.79 -8.41
N VAL A 85 -13.63 -4.84 -7.61
CA VAL A 85 -12.57 -5.60 -6.94
C VAL A 85 -11.79 -6.44 -7.95
N GLU A 86 -12.45 -6.87 -9.03
CA GLU A 86 -11.86 -7.71 -10.06
C GLU A 86 -12.23 -7.20 -11.45
N VAL A 87 -11.23 -7.13 -12.33
CA VAL A 87 -11.40 -6.83 -13.75
C VAL A 87 -11.15 -8.13 -14.52
N PRO A 88 -12.12 -8.65 -15.28
CA PRO A 88 -11.93 -9.90 -16.00
C PRO A 88 -10.84 -9.75 -17.06
N PHE A 89 -9.99 -10.77 -17.22
CA PHE A 89 -8.85 -10.77 -18.16
C PHE A 89 -9.20 -10.32 -19.59
N LYS A 90 -10.39 -10.75 -20.05
CA LYS A 90 -10.95 -10.40 -21.36
C LYS A 90 -11.18 -8.89 -21.55
N ALA A 91 -11.28 -8.10 -20.48
CA ALA A 91 -11.52 -6.66 -20.57
C ALA A 91 -10.27 -5.87 -20.96
N PHE A 92 -9.07 -6.40 -20.74
CA PHE A 92 -7.81 -5.72 -21.06
C PHE A 92 -6.94 -6.48 -22.06
N VAL A 93 -7.17 -7.78 -22.28
CA VAL A 93 -6.46 -8.57 -23.29
C VAL A 93 -7.38 -8.89 -24.46
N SER A 94 -7.06 -8.32 -25.62
CA SER A 94 -7.63 -8.69 -26.90
C SER A 94 -6.64 -9.62 -27.61
N ASN A 95 -6.84 -10.93 -27.49
CA ASN A 95 -6.01 -11.91 -28.21
C ASN A 95 -6.68 -12.29 -29.52
N LYS A 96 -6.13 -11.85 -30.65
CA LYS A 96 -6.47 -12.37 -31.98
C LYS A 96 -5.45 -13.43 -32.37
N THR A 97 -5.69 -14.68 -31.98
CA THR A 97 -4.82 -15.79 -32.37
C THR A 97 -5.04 -16.11 -33.85
N VAL A 98 -4.01 -15.89 -34.67
CA VAL A 98 -3.97 -16.35 -36.06
C VAL A 98 -3.17 -17.65 -36.08
N PHE A 99 -3.85 -18.77 -36.34
CA PHE A 99 -3.18 -20.07 -36.51
C PHE A 99 -2.64 -20.17 -37.93
N HIS A 100 -1.32 -20.34 -38.07
CA HIS A 100 -0.72 -20.70 -39.36
C HIS A 100 -0.95 -22.19 -39.64
N PRO A 101 -1.31 -22.57 -40.88
CA PRO A 101 -1.55 -23.96 -41.23
C PRO A 101 -0.27 -24.80 -41.10
N VAL A 102 -0.35 -25.87 -40.29
CA VAL A 102 0.74 -26.83 -40.03
C VAL A 102 1.24 -27.48 -41.32
N CYS A 103 0.39 -27.60 -42.33
CA CYS A 103 0.69 -28.26 -43.61
C CYS A 103 1.74 -27.53 -44.48
N LYS A 104 2.21 -26.35 -44.08
CA LYS A 104 3.34 -25.63 -44.72
C LYS A 104 4.60 -25.60 -43.86
N SER A 105 4.59 -26.31 -42.74
CA SER A 105 5.74 -26.34 -41.84
C SER A 105 6.79 -27.32 -42.35
N ILE A 106 8.06 -26.99 -42.13
CA ILE A 106 9.17 -27.93 -42.37
C ILE A 106 9.02 -29.23 -41.57
N PHE A 107 8.28 -29.22 -40.46
CA PHE A 107 8.07 -30.39 -39.61
C PHE A 107 7.15 -31.46 -40.23
N VAL A 108 6.40 -31.11 -41.28
CA VAL A 108 5.60 -32.08 -42.05
C VAL A 108 6.26 -32.44 -43.38
N ASP A 109 7.45 -31.89 -43.65
CA ASP A 109 8.19 -32.20 -44.86
C ASP A 109 8.82 -33.59 -44.77
N GLN A 110 8.70 -34.35 -45.86
CA GLN A 110 9.19 -35.73 -45.91
C GLN A 110 10.72 -35.79 -45.75
N GLN A 111 11.46 -34.78 -46.25
CA GLN A 111 12.91 -34.71 -46.10
C GLN A 111 13.29 -34.55 -44.63
N TRP A 112 12.61 -33.65 -43.91
CA TRP A 112 12.84 -33.46 -42.47
C TRP A 112 12.55 -34.76 -41.68
N ILE A 113 11.47 -35.46 -42.02
CA ILE A 113 11.11 -36.73 -41.37
C ILE A 113 12.20 -37.79 -41.62
N GLU A 114 12.75 -37.87 -42.83
CA GLU A 114 13.82 -38.82 -43.17
C GLU A 114 15.12 -38.52 -42.41
N THR A 115 15.45 -37.24 -42.20
CA THR A 115 16.62 -36.84 -41.42
C THR A 115 16.57 -37.35 -39.97
N LEU A 116 15.38 -37.44 -39.38
CA LEU A 116 15.20 -37.98 -38.02
C LEU A 116 15.71 -39.42 -37.88
N TYR A 117 15.66 -40.21 -38.95
CA TYR A 117 15.99 -41.63 -38.96
C TYR A 117 17.32 -41.94 -39.69
N LEU A 118 18.19 -40.94 -39.84
CA LEU A 118 19.54 -41.14 -40.37
C LEU A 118 20.30 -42.20 -39.56
N LYS A 119 20.83 -43.20 -40.27
CA LYS A 119 21.79 -44.15 -39.71
C LYS A 119 23.08 -43.40 -39.41
N ASP A 120 23.73 -43.72 -38.29
CA ASP A 120 24.97 -43.10 -37.84
C ASP A 120 24.87 -41.62 -37.40
N ALA A 121 23.65 -41.08 -37.23
CA ALA A 121 23.46 -39.77 -36.61
C ALA A 121 23.97 -39.72 -35.17
N SER A 122 23.95 -40.86 -34.46
CA SER A 122 24.55 -40.99 -33.14
C SER A 122 25.18 -42.38 -32.97
N ARG A 123 25.84 -42.61 -31.82
CA ARG A 123 26.35 -43.94 -31.44
C ARG A 123 25.24 -44.96 -31.14
N TYR A 124 24.00 -44.52 -31.02
CA TYR A 124 22.83 -45.34 -30.72
C TYR A 124 22.00 -45.60 -31.99
N GLY A 125 21.19 -46.65 -31.98
CA GLY A 125 20.32 -46.98 -33.11
C GLY A 125 19.24 -45.92 -33.37
N THR A 126 18.57 -46.00 -34.52
CA THR A 126 17.51 -45.05 -34.93
C THR A 126 16.23 -45.14 -34.09
N GLY A 127 16.02 -46.25 -33.36
CA GLY A 127 14.93 -46.41 -32.40
C GLY A 127 15.18 -45.74 -31.04
N ASP A 128 16.40 -45.23 -30.80
CA ASP A 128 16.73 -44.50 -29.57
C ASP A 128 16.37 -43.02 -29.74
N PHE A 129 15.64 -42.46 -28.76
CA PHE A 129 15.24 -41.05 -28.77
C PHE A 129 16.44 -40.10 -28.80
N ARG A 130 17.61 -40.54 -28.30
CA ARG A 130 18.84 -39.74 -28.29
C ARG A 130 19.39 -39.54 -29.69
N THR A 131 19.19 -40.50 -30.59
CA THR A 131 19.56 -40.39 -32.00
C THR A 131 18.63 -39.44 -32.73
N THR A 132 17.32 -39.63 -32.59
CA THR A 132 16.29 -38.77 -33.22
C THR A 132 16.35 -37.34 -32.70
N ALA A 133 16.59 -37.12 -31.40
CA ALA A 133 16.79 -35.79 -30.83
C ALA A 133 18.09 -35.12 -31.32
N TYR A 134 19.17 -35.89 -31.49
CA TYR A 134 20.42 -35.37 -32.05
C TYR A 134 20.23 -34.92 -33.51
N SER A 135 19.51 -35.71 -34.33
CA SER A 135 19.22 -35.35 -35.72
C SER A 135 18.46 -34.02 -35.85
N GLN A 136 17.50 -33.74 -34.95
CA GLN A 136 16.74 -32.48 -34.95
C GLN A 136 17.62 -31.25 -34.73
N VAL A 137 18.66 -31.36 -33.91
CA VAL A 137 19.55 -30.24 -33.56
C VAL A 137 20.72 -30.14 -34.55
N SER A 138 21.19 -31.27 -35.07
CA SER A 138 22.27 -31.33 -36.06
C SER A 138 21.85 -30.74 -37.41
N GLU A 139 20.60 -30.96 -37.84
CA GLU A 139 20.09 -30.42 -39.10
C GLU A 139 19.91 -28.89 -39.04
N TYR A 140 19.59 -28.33 -37.87
CA TYR A 140 19.54 -26.87 -37.68
C TYR A 140 20.91 -26.21 -37.95
N LEU A 141 22.00 -26.93 -37.69
CA LEU A 141 23.36 -26.47 -38.01
C LEU A 141 23.68 -26.58 -39.51
N LEU A 142 23.12 -27.56 -40.22
CA LEU A 142 23.35 -27.77 -41.67
C LEU A 142 22.50 -26.82 -42.54
N LEU A 143 21.25 -26.53 -42.15
CA LEU A 143 20.37 -25.61 -42.88
C LEU A 143 20.84 -24.14 -42.81
N GLN A 144 21.60 -23.75 -41.78
CA GLN A 144 22.24 -22.42 -41.76
C GLN A 144 23.40 -22.30 -42.77
N ILE A 145 24.07 -23.39 -43.12
CA ILE A 145 25.19 -23.38 -44.08
C ILE A 145 24.65 -23.29 -45.52
N SER A 146 23.51 -23.91 -45.83
CA SER A 146 22.89 -23.87 -47.16
C SER A 146 22.14 -22.57 -47.48
N PHE A 147 21.81 -21.74 -46.49
CA PHE A 147 21.23 -20.41 -46.71
C PHE A 147 22.28 -19.31 -46.91
N TYR A 148 23.57 -19.63 -46.78
CA TYR A 148 24.69 -18.70 -46.91
C TYR A 148 25.70 -19.08 -48.02
N SER A 149 25.32 -20.00 -48.92
CA SER A 149 26.08 -20.35 -50.13
C SER A 149 25.25 -20.15 -51.39
#